data_AF-A0A8H6TPX8-F1
#
_entry.id   AF-A0A8H6TPX8-F1
#
_cell.length_a   1.000
_cell.length_b   1.000
_cell.length_c   1.000
_cell.angle_alpha   90.00
_cell.angle_beta   90.00
_cell.angle_gamma   90.00
#
_symmetry.space_group_name_H-M   'P 1'
#
loop_
_entity.id
_entity.type
_entity.pdbx_description
1 polymer ?
#
loop_
_entity_poly.entity_id
_entity_poly.type
_entity_poly.pdbx_seq_one_letter_code
_entity_poly.pdbx_strand_id
1 'polypeptide(L)'
;MKFTSLAALAAALVGTSLSALASPLMPRDVFVPPILYPHADTVWTVGQRHNVTWDTSNAPKQITNGKGMIMLRFENLTTPVILANNFNILLGRIEVTVPTVVDSSEYQLVLFGDSGNFSPFFTIQGSGVDF
;
A
#
# COMPACT_ATOMS: atom_id res chain seq x y z
N MET A 1 -77.17 25.41 14.87
CA MET A 1 -76.89 26.84 15.10
C MET A 1 -75.98 26.98 16.31
N LYS A 2 -74.95 27.81 16.17
CA LYS A 2 -74.13 28.49 17.19
C LYS A 2 -72.90 27.75 17.76
N PHE A 3 -71.76 28.34 17.38
CA PHE A 3 -70.36 28.12 17.74
C PHE A 3 -70.00 28.76 19.09
N THR A 4 -68.90 28.30 19.71
CA THR A 4 -67.90 28.99 20.59
C THR A 4 -67.23 27.94 21.50
N SER A 5 -65.94 27.88 21.84
CA SER A 5 -64.71 28.60 21.46
C SER A 5 -63.47 27.77 21.89
N LEU A 6 -62.34 28.09 21.25
CA LEU A 6 -60.91 27.76 21.47
C LEU A 6 -60.43 27.07 22.77
N ALA A 7 -59.54 26.10 22.59
CA ALA A 7 -58.30 25.99 23.38
C ALA A 7 -57.16 25.44 22.51
N ALA A 8 -56.09 26.22 22.37
CA ALA A 8 -54.84 25.80 21.74
C ALA A 8 -54.07 24.87 22.69
N LEU A 9 -53.48 23.79 22.16
CA LEU A 9 -52.47 23.02 22.88
C LEU A 9 -51.27 22.76 21.96
N ALA A 10 -50.22 23.54 22.17
CA ALA A 10 -48.88 23.23 21.69
C ALA A 10 -48.23 22.26 22.68
N ALA A 11 -47.67 21.15 22.21
CA ALA A 11 -46.82 20.28 23.03
C ALA A 11 -45.69 19.66 22.19
N ALA A 12 -44.50 20.24 22.42
CA ALA A 12 -43.12 19.84 22.16
C ALA A 12 -42.83 18.52 21.39
N LEU A 13 -42.20 18.66 20.23
CA LEU A 13 -41.31 17.64 19.66
C LEU A 13 -39.96 17.71 20.42
N VAL A 14 -39.73 16.78 21.34
CA VAL A 14 -38.40 16.58 21.94
C VAL A 14 -37.53 15.86 20.91
N GLY A 15 -36.66 16.62 20.23
CA GLY A 15 -35.59 16.05 19.42
C GLY A 15 -34.51 15.50 20.32
N THR A 16 -34.39 14.18 20.44
CA THR A 16 -33.24 13.54 21.08
C THR A 16 -32.05 13.62 20.13
N SER A 17 -31.15 14.57 20.37
CA SER A 17 -29.84 14.59 19.71
C SER A 17 -29.01 13.41 20.21
N LEU A 18 -28.86 12.35 19.40
CA LEU A 18 -27.78 11.39 19.63
C LEU A 18 -26.46 12.11 19.38
N SER A 19 -25.77 12.47 20.46
CA SER A 19 -24.37 12.86 20.37
C SER A 19 -23.57 11.62 20.00
N ALA A 20 -23.24 11.46 18.73
CA ALA A 20 -22.28 10.47 18.28
C ALA A 20 -20.94 10.80 18.98
N LEU A 21 -20.48 9.91 19.87
CA LEU A 21 -19.14 10.00 20.45
C LEU A 21 -18.14 9.83 19.29
N ALA A 22 -17.60 10.94 18.81
CA ALA A 22 -16.47 10.92 17.89
C ALA A 22 -15.30 10.25 18.62
N SER A 23 -14.92 9.04 18.20
CA SER A 23 -13.68 8.42 18.66
C SER A 23 -12.51 9.31 18.21
N PRO A 24 -11.53 9.61 19.07
CA PRO A 24 -10.37 10.38 18.65
C PRO A 24 -9.68 9.64 17.49
N LEU A 25 -9.58 10.29 16.34
CA LEU A 25 -8.79 9.80 15.21
C LEU A 25 -7.31 9.87 15.65
N MET A 26 -6.75 8.75 16.08
CA MET A 26 -5.31 8.66 16.30
C MET A 26 -4.62 8.87 14.95
N PRO A 27 -3.58 9.73 14.87
CA PRO A 27 -2.78 9.88 13.67
C PRO A 27 -2.27 8.51 13.23
N ARG A 28 -2.67 8.14 12.01
CA ARG A 28 -2.40 6.88 11.36
C ARG A 28 -1.25 7.16 10.40
N ASP A 29 -0.03 6.81 10.82
CA ASP A 29 1.18 7.16 10.06
C ASP A 29 1.33 6.30 8.82
N VAL A 30 1.68 6.95 7.71
CA VAL A 30 1.98 6.30 6.43
C VAL A 30 3.32 5.57 6.57
N PHE A 31 3.30 4.24 6.44
CA PHE A 31 4.54 3.46 6.47
C PHE A 31 5.13 3.29 5.07
N VAL A 32 6.35 3.79 4.85
CA VAL A 32 7.08 3.77 3.57
C VAL A 32 8.47 3.15 3.78
N PRO A 33 8.57 1.82 3.97
CA PRO A 33 9.84 1.17 4.25
C PRO A 33 10.81 1.26 3.06
N PRO A 34 12.05 1.72 3.28
CA PRO A 34 13.09 1.71 2.25
C PRO A 34 13.42 0.29 1.79
N ILE A 35 13.40 0.04 0.49
CA ILE A 35 13.92 -1.22 -0.08
C ILE A 35 15.46 -1.22 0.06
N LEU A 36 16.00 -2.31 0.60
CA LEU A 36 17.45 -2.54 0.80
C LEU A 36 18.06 -3.48 -0.25
N TYR A 37 17.25 -4.35 -0.85
CA TYR A 37 17.64 -5.22 -1.95
C TYR A 37 16.43 -5.46 -2.87
N PRO A 38 16.57 -5.39 -4.20
CA PRO A 38 17.83 -5.27 -4.97
C PRO A 38 18.49 -3.88 -4.90
N HIS A 39 19.79 -3.84 -5.20
CA HIS A 39 20.60 -2.61 -5.33
C HIS A 39 21.05 -2.40 -6.78
N ALA A 40 21.70 -1.26 -7.07
CA ALA A 40 22.11 -0.84 -8.43
C ALA A 40 22.81 -1.95 -9.24
N ASP A 41 23.81 -2.60 -8.63
CA ASP A 41 24.61 -3.64 -9.30
C ASP A 41 23.99 -5.04 -9.23
N THR A 42 22.73 -5.16 -8.81
CA THR A 42 22.06 -6.45 -8.75
C THR A 42 21.68 -6.92 -10.15
N VAL A 43 21.94 -8.21 -10.42
CA VAL A 43 21.48 -8.90 -11.62
C VAL A 43 20.59 -10.07 -11.20
N TRP A 44 19.37 -10.10 -11.71
CA TRP A 44 18.43 -11.22 -11.56
C TRP A 44 18.30 -11.96 -12.89
N THR A 45 18.12 -13.28 -12.83
CA THR A 45 17.83 -14.10 -14.01
C THR A 45 16.38 -14.58 -13.94
N VAL A 46 15.67 -14.53 -15.07
CA VAL A 46 14.27 -15.02 -15.17
C VAL A 46 14.11 -16.42 -14.56
N GLY A 47 13.02 -16.60 -13.81
CA GLY A 47 12.67 -17.86 -13.15
C GLY A 47 13.44 -18.15 -11.85
N GLN A 48 14.51 -17.42 -11.55
CA GLN A 48 15.18 -17.53 -10.26
C GLN A 48 14.31 -16.96 -9.13
N ARG A 49 14.67 -17.32 -7.90
CA ARG A 49 14.05 -16.77 -6.69
C ARG A 49 15.04 -15.89 -5.94
N HIS A 50 14.57 -14.74 -5.52
CA HIS A 50 15.36 -13.78 -4.75
C HIS A 50 14.57 -13.27 -3.55
N ASN A 51 15.27 -12.97 -2.46
CA ASN A 51 14.67 -12.25 -1.34
C ASN A 51 14.67 -10.76 -1.66
N VAL A 52 13.50 -10.16 -1.76
CA VAL A 52 13.36 -8.70 -1.65
C VAL A 52 13.43 -8.34 -0.18
N THR A 53 14.23 -7.35 0.19
CA THR A 53 14.41 -6.94 1.59
C THR A 53 14.19 -5.46 1.76
N TRP A 54 13.67 -5.05 2.91
CA TRP A 54 13.41 -3.65 3.24
C TRP A 54 13.60 -3.38 4.73
N ASP A 55 13.82 -2.13 5.08
CA ASP A 55 14.03 -1.70 6.46
C ASP A 55 12.68 -1.54 7.19
N THR A 56 12.54 -2.20 8.34
CA THR A 56 11.37 -2.11 9.22
C THR A 56 11.67 -1.44 10.56
N SER A 57 12.91 -0.98 10.78
CA SER A 57 13.38 -0.40 12.05
C SER A 57 12.59 0.83 12.48
N ASN A 58 12.08 1.61 11.51
CA ASN A 58 11.32 2.84 11.73
C ASN A 58 9.80 2.66 11.58
N ALA A 59 9.30 1.44 11.71
CA ALA A 59 7.87 1.18 11.63
C ALA A 59 7.08 1.89 12.77
N PRO A 60 5.97 2.59 12.46
CA PRO A 60 5.15 3.22 13.49
C PRO A 60 4.40 2.15 14.31
N LYS A 61 4.04 2.49 15.54
CA LYS A 61 3.30 1.57 16.44
C LYS A 61 1.92 1.18 15.90
N GLN A 62 1.32 2.05 15.10
CA GLN A 62 0.05 1.80 14.43
C GLN A 62 0.23 2.05 12.94
N ILE A 63 0.05 0.99 12.14
CA ILE A 63 0.12 1.04 10.68
C ILE A 63 -1.31 0.97 10.14
N THR A 64 -1.62 1.81 9.16
CA THR A 64 -2.95 1.87 8.55
C THR A 64 -3.20 0.67 7.67
N ASN A 65 -2.27 0.38 6.77
CA ASN A 65 -2.23 -0.81 5.94
C ASN A 65 -0.97 -1.65 6.19
N GLY A 66 -1.12 -2.72 6.98
CA GLY A 66 -0.04 -3.68 7.23
C GLY A 66 0.18 -4.68 6.10
N LYS A 67 -0.59 -4.63 5.00
CA LYS A 67 -0.51 -5.57 3.89
C LYS A 67 0.38 -5.01 2.78
N GLY A 68 1.50 -5.70 2.56
CA GLY A 68 2.47 -5.36 1.55
C GLY A 68 2.12 -5.90 0.15
N MET A 69 2.59 -5.21 -0.88
CA MET A 69 2.60 -5.67 -2.27
C MET A 69 3.88 -5.21 -2.96
N ILE A 70 4.52 -6.09 -3.71
CA ILE A 70 5.69 -5.77 -4.54
C ILE A 70 5.28 -5.88 -6.00
N MET A 71 5.52 -4.82 -6.77
CA MET A 71 5.32 -4.80 -8.22
C MET A 71 6.61 -4.47 -8.95
N LEU A 72 6.72 -4.96 -10.17
CA LEU A 72 7.83 -4.64 -11.07
C LEU A 72 7.55 -3.30 -11.78
N ARG A 73 8.59 -2.47 -11.88
CA ARG A 73 8.60 -1.24 -12.68
C ARG A 73 9.64 -1.37 -13.79
N PHE A 74 9.39 -0.70 -14.91
CA PHE A 74 10.27 -0.64 -16.07
C PHE A 74 10.23 0.79 -16.64
N GLU A 75 11.39 1.38 -16.91
CA GLU A 75 11.51 2.76 -17.45
C GLU A 75 10.64 3.78 -16.68
N ASN A 76 10.73 3.76 -15.34
CA ASN A 76 9.91 4.58 -14.43
C ASN A 76 8.39 4.34 -14.45
N LEU A 77 7.87 3.36 -15.21
CA LEU A 77 6.46 3.01 -15.20
C LEU A 77 6.20 1.80 -14.30
N THR A 78 5.17 1.87 -13.47
CA THR A 78 4.69 0.70 -12.72
C THR A 78 3.92 -0.21 -13.65
N THR A 79 4.44 -1.41 -13.86
CA THR A 79 3.81 -2.44 -14.70
C THR A 79 2.69 -3.13 -13.91
N PRO A 80 1.78 -3.88 -14.56
CA PRO A 80 0.79 -4.70 -13.86
C PRO A 80 1.37 -5.99 -13.23
N VAL A 81 2.69 -6.22 -13.33
CA VAL A 81 3.33 -7.45 -12.85
C VAL A 81 3.52 -7.37 -11.33
N ILE A 82 2.74 -8.19 -10.60
CA ILE A 82 2.83 -8.34 -9.15
C ILE A 82 3.78 -9.51 -8.84
N LEU A 83 4.81 -9.25 -8.03
CA LEU A 83 5.79 -10.26 -7.62
C LEU A 83 5.40 -10.95 -6.30
N ALA A 84 4.76 -10.21 -5.40
CA ALA A 84 4.21 -10.74 -4.15
C ALA A 84 3.13 -9.79 -3.63
N ASN A 85 2.11 -10.31 -2.93
CA ASN A 85 1.06 -9.50 -2.31
C ASN A 85 0.51 -10.12 -1.03
N ASN A 86 -0.28 -9.33 -0.29
CA ASN A 86 -1.01 -9.74 0.92
C ASN A 86 -0.13 -10.28 2.07
N PHE A 87 1.17 -9.95 2.05
CA PHE A 87 2.10 -10.30 3.13
C PHE A 87 2.12 -9.23 4.22
N ASN A 88 2.63 -9.56 5.41
CA ASN A 88 2.83 -8.56 6.46
C ASN A 88 4.04 -7.68 6.11
N ILE A 89 3.84 -6.38 5.96
CA ILE A 89 4.92 -5.44 5.59
C ILE A 89 6.01 -5.33 6.67
N LEU A 90 5.79 -5.86 7.86
CA LEU A 90 6.79 -5.92 8.93
C LEU A 90 7.74 -7.12 8.84
N LEU A 91 7.61 -7.99 7.84
CA LEU A 91 8.50 -9.13 7.68
C LEU A 91 9.96 -8.73 7.37
N GLY A 92 10.18 -7.55 6.78
CA GLY A 92 11.51 -7.08 6.35
C GLY A 92 12.08 -7.83 5.14
N ARG A 93 11.45 -8.93 4.73
CA ARG A 93 11.81 -9.68 3.53
C ARG A 93 10.67 -10.56 3.02
N ILE A 94 10.69 -10.83 1.72
CA ILE A 94 9.91 -11.91 1.10
C ILE A 94 10.64 -12.47 -0.11
N GLU A 95 10.51 -13.77 -0.34
CA GLU A 95 11.02 -14.41 -1.55
C GLU A 95 10.04 -14.18 -2.71
N VAL A 96 10.57 -13.76 -3.86
CA VAL A 96 9.82 -13.57 -5.10
C VAL A 96 10.43 -14.41 -6.22
N THR A 97 9.62 -14.75 -7.22
CA THR A 97 10.11 -15.38 -8.46
C THR A 97 10.25 -14.32 -9.54
N VAL A 98 11.39 -14.30 -10.25
CA VAL A 98 11.65 -13.33 -11.31
C VAL A 98 10.74 -13.65 -12.50
N PRO A 99 9.89 -12.71 -12.94
CA PRO A 99 8.96 -12.92 -14.04
C PRO A 99 9.69 -12.93 -15.38
N THR A 100 9.12 -13.55 -16.40
CA THR A 100 9.63 -13.45 -17.77
C THR A 100 9.49 -12.03 -18.30
N VAL A 101 10.61 -11.39 -18.59
CA VAL A 101 10.72 -10.03 -19.14
C VAL A 101 11.86 -9.97 -20.15
N VAL A 102 12.06 -8.82 -20.79
CA VAL A 102 13.20 -8.59 -21.70
C VAL A 102 14.48 -8.30 -20.94
N ASP A 103 15.61 -8.40 -21.63
CA ASP A 103 16.89 -8.06 -21.04
C ASP A 103 16.97 -6.54 -20.88
N SER A 104 17.17 -6.04 -19.65
CA SER A 104 17.36 -4.60 -19.42
C SER A 104 17.91 -4.30 -18.03
N SER A 105 18.48 -3.10 -17.89
CA SER A 105 18.90 -2.50 -16.61
C SER A 105 17.94 -1.44 -16.05
N GLU A 106 16.83 -1.19 -16.75
CA GLU A 106 15.83 -0.16 -16.40
C GLU A 106 14.71 -0.70 -15.48
N TYR A 107 14.95 -1.81 -14.76
CA TYR A 107 13.97 -2.36 -13.83
C TYR A 107 14.09 -1.75 -12.43
N GLN A 108 12.96 -1.54 -11.78
CA GLN A 108 12.88 -1.23 -10.34
C GLN A 108 11.79 -2.06 -9.69
N LEU A 109 11.83 -2.18 -8.38
CA LEU A 109 10.70 -2.64 -7.58
C LEU A 109 9.97 -1.45 -6.98
N VAL A 110 8.67 -1.59 -6.80
CA VAL A 110 7.91 -0.79 -5.84
C VAL A 110 7.36 -1.69 -4.75
N LEU A 111 7.60 -1.31 -3.50
CA LEU A 111 6.98 -1.90 -2.32
C LEU A 111 5.87 -0.97 -1.84
N PHE A 112 4.63 -1.46 -1.92
CA PHE A 112 3.43 -0.78 -1.45
C PHE A 112 3.06 -1.24 -0.03
N GLY A 113 2.79 -0.26 0.83
CA GLY A 113 1.99 -0.39 2.05
C GLY A 113 0.84 0.61 2.01
N ASP A 114 0.98 1.71 2.77
CA ASP A 114 0.12 2.90 2.62
C ASP A 114 0.56 3.82 1.46
N SER A 115 1.85 3.77 1.12
CA SER A 115 2.47 4.43 -0.03
C SER A 115 3.53 3.51 -0.67
N GLY A 116 4.12 3.92 -1.78
CA GLY A 116 5.15 3.18 -2.51
C GLY A 116 6.57 3.64 -2.16
N ASN A 117 7.48 2.69 -1.95
CA ASN A 117 8.93 2.94 -1.95
C ASN A 117 9.57 2.25 -3.16
N PHE A 118 10.50 2.92 -3.84
CA PHE A 118 11.17 2.39 -5.02
C PHE A 118 12.58 1.91 -4.69
N SER A 119 12.97 0.76 -5.25
CA SER A 119 14.38 0.35 -5.25
C SER A 119 15.19 1.24 -6.20
N PRO A 120 16.53 1.20 -6.13
CA PRO A 120 17.37 1.55 -7.26
C PRO A 120 16.99 0.78 -8.53
N PHE A 121 17.43 1.29 -9.68
CA PHE A 121 17.44 0.53 -10.92
C PHE A 121 18.33 -0.70 -10.77
N PHE A 122 17.98 -1.81 -11.40
CA PHE A 122 18.77 -3.04 -11.39
C PHE A 122 18.52 -3.83 -12.68
N THR A 123 19.38 -4.83 -12.92
CA THR A 123 19.31 -5.62 -14.16
C THR A 123 18.47 -6.88 -13.99
N ILE A 124 17.62 -7.15 -14.96
CA ILE A 124 17.03 -8.48 -15.17
C ILE A 124 17.54 -9.01 -16.50
N GLN A 125 18.23 -10.15 -16.44
CA GLN A 125 18.53 -10.99 -17.59
C GLN A 125 17.25 -11.77 -17.91
N GLY A 126 16.60 -11.31 -18.97
CA GLY A 126 15.28 -11.66 -19.46
C GLY A 126 15.28 -12.83 -20.45
N SER A 127 14.48 -12.69 -21.51
CA SER A 127 14.34 -13.67 -22.58
C SER A 127 15.46 -13.64 -23.63
N GLY A 128 16.51 -12.82 -23.46
CA GLY A 128 17.57 -12.66 -24.46
C GLY A 128 17.17 -11.82 -25.67
N VAL A 129 16.06 -11.08 -25.57
CA VAL A 129 15.65 -10.07 -26.57
C VAL A 129 15.91 -8.69 -26.00
N ASP A 130 16.51 -7.82 -26.80
CA ASP A 130 16.78 -6.41 -26.54
C ASP A 130 15.96 -5.59 -27.54
N PHE A 131 15.36 -4.47 -27.12
CA PHE A 131 14.43 -3.65 -27.93
C PHE A 131 14.98 -2.27 -28.25
#